data_AF-A0A6J3HH47-F1
#
_entry.id   AF-A0A6J3HH47-F1
#
_cell.length_a   1.000
_cell.length_b   1.000
_cell.length_c   1.000
_cell.angle_alpha   90.00
_cell.angle_beta   90.00
_cell.angle_gamma   90.00
#
_symmetry.space_group_name_H-M   'P 1'
#
loop_
_entity.id
_entity.type
_entity.pdbx_description
1 polymer ?
#
loop_
_entity_poly.entity_id
_entity_poly.type
_entity_poly.pdbx_seq_one_letter_code
_entity_poly.pdbx_strand_id
1 'polypeptide(L)'
;AAIGRLLGEALAVTFPEGIVTGGITNPIMPGGYALAGAAAFSGAVTHTISTALLAFELTGQIVHALPVLMAVLAANAIAQSCQPSLYEGTILIKKLPYLPRILGRDIGSHCVRVEHFMNRRITMLAKDMPLEEVVKVVTSTDVAEYPLVESTESQILVGIVRRPQLVQALQVEPSSWAPGHQQGLQDILAGGCPTEPVTLTLFPETSLHQAHNLFELLNLQSLFVTSRGRAVGCVSWVEMKKAISNLTNPPAPQ
;
A
#
# COMPACT_ATOMS: atom_id res chain seq x y z
N ALA A 1 -24.87 -23.59 5.28
CA ALA A 1 -25.31 -24.84 5.93
C ALA A 1 -26.73 -25.20 5.56
N ALA A 2 -27.73 -24.37 5.91
CA ALA A 2 -29.15 -24.64 5.63
C ALA A 2 -29.44 -24.98 4.16
N ILE A 3 -28.96 -24.18 3.20
CA ILE A 3 -29.16 -24.43 1.76
C ILE A 3 -28.54 -25.75 1.32
N GLY A 4 -27.32 -26.05 1.81
CA GLY A 4 -26.64 -27.31 1.51
C GLY A 4 -27.36 -28.52 2.13
N ARG A 5 -27.94 -28.36 3.32
CA ARG A 5 -28.75 -29.40 3.98
C ARG A 5 -30.02 -29.68 3.20
N LEU A 6 -30.72 -28.62 2.77
CA LEU A 6 -31.91 -28.72 1.94
C LEU A 6 -31.62 -29.46 0.63
N LEU A 7 -30.51 -29.13 -0.03
CA LEU A 7 -30.08 -29.82 -1.26
C LEU A 7 -29.76 -31.30 -0.99
N GLY A 8 -29.06 -31.61 0.10
CA GLY A 8 -28.75 -32.98 0.50
C GLY A 8 -29.99 -33.80 0.82
N GLU A 9 -30.99 -33.22 1.49
CA GLU A 9 -32.26 -33.89 1.78
C GLU A 9 -33.09 -34.08 0.52
N ALA A 10 -33.13 -33.10 -0.38
CA ALA A 10 -33.78 -33.26 -1.69
C ALA A 10 -33.16 -34.40 -2.48
N LEU A 11 -31.82 -34.49 -2.53
CA LEU A 11 -31.09 -35.58 -3.18
C LEU A 11 -31.38 -36.95 -2.57
N ALA A 12 -31.47 -37.03 -1.24
CA ALA A 12 -31.82 -38.25 -0.53
C ALA A 12 -33.26 -38.70 -0.80
N VAL A 13 -34.19 -37.76 -0.99
CA VAL A 13 -35.58 -38.06 -1.39
C VAL A 13 -35.65 -38.52 -2.85
N THR A 14 -34.87 -37.92 -3.75
CA THR A 14 -34.86 -38.31 -5.17
C THR A 14 -34.16 -39.65 -5.42
N PHE A 15 -33.15 -39.99 -4.62
CA PHE A 15 -32.36 -41.22 -4.74
C PHE A 15 -32.32 -41.97 -3.39
N PRO A 16 -33.43 -42.61 -2.98
CA PRO A 16 -33.55 -43.25 -1.68
C PRO A 16 -32.57 -44.42 -1.48
N GLU A 17 -32.23 -45.14 -2.56
CA GLU A 17 -31.25 -46.25 -2.55
C GLU A 17 -29.78 -45.76 -2.58
N GLY A 18 -29.57 -44.44 -2.71
CA GLY A 18 -28.23 -43.84 -2.82
C GLY A 18 -27.66 -43.83 -4.24
N ILE A 19 -26.34 -43.59 -4.34
CA ILE A 19 -25.63 -43.47 -5.61
C ILE A 19 -24.77 -44.72 -5.83
N VAL A 20 -24.94 -45.37 -6.98
CA VAL A 20 -24.12 -46.53 -7.36
C VAL A 20 -22.76 -46.04 -7.85
N THR A 21 -21.69 -46.40 -7.13
CA THR A 21 -20.31 -46.12 -7.55
C THR A 21 -19.50 -47.41 -7.46
N GLY A 22 -18.98 -47.90 -8.60
CA GLY A 22 -18.17 -49.12 -8.62
C GLY A 22 -18.92 -50.40 -8.21
N GLY A 23 -20.25 -50.44 -8.40
CA GLY A 23 -21.09 -51.60 -8.04
C GLY A 23 -21.57 -51.63 -6.59
N ILE A 24 -21.20 -50.64 -5.77
CA ILE A 24 -21.67 -50.47 -4.39
C ILE A 24 -22.64 -49.29 -4.33
N THR A 25 -23.80 -49.49 -3.68
CA THR A 25 -24.76 -48.42 -3.39
C THR A 25 -24.33 -47.67 -2.14
N ASN A 26 -23.91 -46.41 -2.31
CA ASN A 26 -23.54 -45.55 -1.19
C ASN A 26 -24.72 -44.63 -0.83
N PRO A 27 -25.24 -44.67 0.41
CA PRO A 27 -26.33 -43.78 0.82
C PRO A 27 -25.86 -42.32 0.85
N ILE A 28 -26.76 -41.41 0.48
CA ILE A 28 -26.47 -39.98 0.45
C ILE A 28 -26.48 -39.44 1.88
N MET A 29 -25.35 -38.89 2.33
CA MET A 29 -25.25 -38.26 3.66
C MET A 29 -25.49 -36.75 3.55
N PRO A 30 -26.69 -36.22 3.94
CA PRO A 30 -27.01 -34.81 3.79
C PRO A 30 -26.13 -33.89 4.65
N GLY A 31 -25.42 -34.42 5.66
CA GLY A 31 -24.42 -33.69 6.44
C GLY A 31 -23.24 -33.18 5.59
N GLY A 32 -22.75 -33.97 4.64
CA GLY A 32 -21.67 -33.56 3.75
C GLY A 32 -22.07 -32.40 2.83
N TYR A 33 -23.30 -32.44 2.31
CA TYR A 33 -23.87 -31.34 1.51
C TYR A 33 -24.12 -30.08 2.34
N ALA A 34 -24.55 -30.23 3.59
CA ALA A 34 -24.70 -29.10 4.51
C ALA A 34 -23.36 -28.39 4.75
N LEU A 35 -22.28 -29.16 4.94
CA LEU A 35 -20.92 -28.64 5.08
C LEU A 35 -20.47 -27.94 3.79
N ALA A 36 -20.61 -28.60 2.64
CA ALA A 36 -20.24 -28.06 1.34
C ALA A 36 -20.94 -26.70 1.07
N GLY A 37 -22.25 -26.64 1.31
CA GLY A 37 -23.02 -25.41 1.14
C GLY A 37 -22.68 -24.33 2.18
N ALA A 38 -22.21 -24.70 3.38
CA ALA A 38 -21.72 -23.73 4.35
C ALA A 38 -20.39 -23.10 3.91
N ALA A 39 -19.43 -23.94 3.49
CA ALA A 39 -18.13 -23.50 3.02
C ALA A 39 -18.24 -22.65 1.74
N ALA A 40 -19.01 -23.12 0.75
CA ALA A 40 -19.16 -22.47 -0.54
C ALA A 40 -19.85 -21.11 -0.44
N PHE A 41 -20.97 -21.02 0.29
CA PHE A 41 -21.67 -19.74 0.48
C PHE A 41 -20.81 -18.73 1.23
N SER A 42 -20.17 -19.16 2.33
CA SER A 42 -19.31 -18.26 3.11
C SER A 42 -18.12 -17.78 2.28
N GLY A 43 -17.49 -18.69 1.52
CA GLY A 43 -16.38 -18.35 0.63
C GLY A 43 -16.78 -17.37 -0.47
N ALA A 44 -17.98 -17.55 -1.04
CA ALA A 44 -18.51 -16.68 -2.08
C ALA A 44 -18.77 -15.26 -1.54
N VAL A 45 -19.25 -15.11 -0.31
CA VAL A 45 -19.49 -13.79 0.30
C VAL A 45 -18.18 -13.08 0.67
N THR A 46 -17.16 -13.82 1.12
CA THR A 46 -15.88 -13.27 1.55
C THR A 46 -14.83 -13.21 0.43
N HIS A 47 -15.08 -13.81 -0.73
CA HIS A 47 -14.11 -14.03 -1.81
C HIS A 47 -12.87 -14.81 -1.37
N THR A 48 -13.00 -15.77 -0.45
CA THR A 48 -11.87 -16.56 0.07
C THR A 48 -12.08 -18.06 -0.12
N ILE A 49 -10.99 -18.79 -0.36
CA ILE A 49 -11.00 -20.26 -0.47
C ILE A 49 -10.78 -20.91 0.92
N SER A 50 -10.22 -20.17 1.87
CA SER A 50 -9.92 -20.65 3.24
C SER A 50 -11.15 -21.10 4.04
N THR A 51 -12.36 -20.69 3.65
CA THR A 51 -13.61 -21.16 4.27
C THR A 51 -13.82 -22.67 4.09
N ALA A 52 -13.29 -23.27 3.02
CA ALA A 52 -13.31 -24.72 2.82
C ALA A 52 -12.39 -25.42 3.83
N LEU A 53 -11.17 -24.88 4.03
CA LEU A 53 -10.22 -25.41 4.99
C LEU A 53 -10.78 -25.32 6.42
N LEU A 54 -11.33 -24.17 6.78
CA LEU A 54 -12.00 -23.96 8.07
C LEU A 54 -13.12 -24.99 8.28
N ALA A 55 -13.89 -25.29 7.25
CA ALA A 55 -14.95 -26.29 7.33
C ALA A 55 -14.40 -27.71 7.59
N PHE A 56 -13.27 -28.09 7.00
CA PHE A 56 -12.63 -29.39 7.26
C PHE A 56 -12.00 -29.49 8.65
N GLU A 57 -11.39 -28.40 9.11
CA GLU A 57 -10.83 -28.34 10.46
C GLU A 57 -11.94 -28.48 11.51
N LEU A 58 -13.08 -27.82 11.32
CA LEU A 58 -14.23 -27.92 12.20
C LEU A 58 -14.88 -29.32 12.20
N THR A 59 -14.84 -30.05 11.08
CA THR A 59 -15.36 -31.43 11.03
C THR A 59 -14.36 -32.49 11.48
N GLY A 60 -13.07 -32.16 11.54
CA GLY A 60 -12.00 -33.10 11.86
C GLY A 60 -11.81 -34.21 10.81
N GLN A 61 -12.38 -34.05 9.61
CA GLN A 61 -12.36 -35.06 8.56
C GLN A 61 -12.13 -34.41 7.19
N ILE A 62 -11.09 -34.85 6.48
CA ILE A 62 -10.68 -34.36 5.16
C ILE A 62 -11.12 -35.28 4.00
N VAL A 63 -11.89 -36.34 4.28
CA VAL A 63 -12.32 -37.35 3.30
C VAL A 63 -13.10 -36.72 2.12
N HIS A 64 -13.86 -35.66 2.37
CA HIS A 64 -14.64 -34.94 1.36
C HIS A 64 -13.95 -33.65 0.86
N ALA A 65 -12.62 -33.58 0.91
CA ALA A 65 -11.88 -32.36 0.59
C ALA A 65 -12.13 -31.85 -0.84
N LEU A 66 -11.98 -32.74 -1.84
CA LEU A 66 -12.04 -32.35 -3.24
C LEU A 66 -13.43 -31.80 -3.66
N PRO A 67 -14.57 -32.47 -3.39
CA PRO A 67 -15.88 -31.96 -3.82
C PRO A 67 -16.27 -30.64 -3.15
N VAL A 68 -15.96 -30.48 -1.86
CA VAL A 68 -16.24 -29.25 -1.11
C VAL A 68 -15.40 -28.10 -1.64
N LEU A 69 -14.11 -28.32 -1.91
CA LEU A 69 -13.23 -27.31 -2.49
C LEU A 69 -13.70 -26.87 -3.87
N MET A 70 -14.12 -27.82 -4.73
CA MET A 70 -14.69 -27.51 -6.04
C MET A 70 -15.95 -26.65 -5.94
N ALA A 71 -16.85 -26.95 -5.01
CA ALA A 71 -18.03 -26.14 -4.76
C ALA A 71 -17.67 -24.71 -4.32
N VAL A 72 -16.66 -24.56 -3.45
CA VAL A 72 -16.18 -23.24 -3.01
C VAL A 72 -15.56 -22.45 -4.15
N LEU A 73 -14.72 -23.08 -4.98
CA LEU A 73 -14.11 -22.42 -6.14
C LEU A 73 -15.15 -21.95 -7.16
N ALA A 74 -16.14 -22.80 -7.47
CA ALA A 74 -17.22 -22.45 -8.38
C ALA A 74 -18.06 -21.27 -7.84
N ALA A 75 -18.41 -21.30 -6.55
CA ALA A 75 -19.17 -20.23 -5.92
C ALA A 75 -18.37 -18.91 -5.90
N ASN A 76 -17.07 -18.95 -5.59
CA ASN A 76 -16.19 -17.78 -5.62
C ASN A 76 -16.05 -17.21 -7.03
N ALA A 77 -15.87 -18.05 -8.05
CA ALA A 77 -15.73 -17.59 -9.44
C ALA A 77 -16.98 -16.85 -9.93
N ILE A 78 -18.17 -17.37 -9.58
CA ILE A 78 -19.45 -16.71 -9.92
C ILE A 78 -19.60 -15.41 -9.13
N ALA A 79 -19.36 -15.42 -7.81
CA ALA A 79 -19.51 -14.24 -6.98
C ALA A 79 -18.57 -13.10 -7.37
N GLN A 80 -17.27 -13.39 -7.55
CA GLN A 80 -16.25 -12.41 -7.94
C GLN A 80 -16.52 -11.75 -9.30
N SER A 81 -17.18 -12.47 -10.21
CA SER A 81 -17.54 -11.94 -11.53
C SER A 81 -18.74 -11.01 -11.48
N CYS A 82 -19.61 -11.15 -10.48
CA CYS A 82 -20.88 -10.43 -10.40
C CYS A 82 -20.89 -9.29 -9.38
N GLN A 83 -20.26 -9.45 -8.22
CA GLN A 83 -20.38 -8.54 -7.08
C GLN A 83 -19.04 -8.37 -6.34
N PRO A 84 -18.82 -7.25 -5.64
CA PRO A 84 -17.72 -7.11 -4.70
C PRO A 84 -17.94 -7.99 -3.46
N SER A 85 -16.86 -8.32 -2.75
CA SER A 85 -16.97 -9.04 -1.47
C SER A 85 -17.71 -8.21 -0.43
N LEU A 86 -18.22 -8.85 0.64
CA LEU A 86 -18.87 -8.15 1.75
C LEU A 86 -17.97 -7.09 2.40
N TYR A 87 -16.66 -7.36 2.49
CA TYR A 87 -15.68 -6.42 3.05
C TYR A 87 -15.47 -5.22 2.14
N GLU A 88 -15.28 -5.46 0.84
CA GLU A 88 -15.16 -4.40 -0.17
C GLU A 88 -16.43 -3.54 -0.26
N GLY A 89 -17.60 -4.17 -0.20
CA GLY A 89 -18.89 -3.47 -0.15
C GLY A 89 -18.97 -2.55 1.07
N THR A 90 -18.53 -3.01 2.23
CA THR A 90 -18.48 -2.19 3.46
C THR A 90 -17.51 -1.01 3.32
N ILE A 91 -16.34 -1.22 2.72
CA ILE A 91 -15.34 -0.16 2.45
C ILE A 91 -15.93 0.91 1.53
N LEU A 92 -16.65 0.48 0.49
CA LEU A 92 -17.30 1.38 -0.47
C LEU A 92 -18.41 2.22 0.20
N ILE A 93 -19.29 1.59 0.98
CA ILE A 93 -20.37 2.28 1.70
C ILE A 93 -19.78 3.30 2.68
N LYS A 94 -18.71 2.94 3.39
CA LYS A 94 -18.05 3.84 4.35
C LYS A 94 -17.13 4.88 3.72
N LYS A 95 -16.89 4.85 2.40
CA LYS A 95 -15.97 5.76 1.69
C LYS A 95 -14.59 5.86 2.35
N LEU A 96 -14.04 4.72 2.76
CA LEU A 96 -12.71 4.67 3.38
C LEU A 96 -11.61 4.87 2.32
N PRO A 97 -10.48 5.50 2.67
CA PRO A 97 -9.38 5.76 1.75
C PRO A 97 -8.59 4.46 1.44
N TYR A 98 -9.16 3.65 0.55
CA TYR A 98 -8.56 2.42 0.02
C TYR A 98 -8.28 2.64 -1.47
N LEU A 99 -7.02 2.54 -1.89
CA LEU A 99 -6.62 2.82 -3.27
C LEU A 99 -6.81 1.65 -4.26
N PRO A 100 -6.58 0.37 -3.88
CA PRO A 100 -6.70 -0.72 -4.83
C PRO A 100 -8.07 -0.80 -5.50
N ARG A 101 -8.08 -1.33 -6.73
CA ARG A 101 -9.28 -1.41 -7.56
C ARG A 101 -10.27 -2.39 -6.94
N ILE A 102 -11.52 -1.95 -6.81
CA ILE A 102 -12.66 -2.78 -6.37
C ILE A 102 -13.61 -2.88 -7.57
N LEU A 103 -14.22 -4.05 -7.77
CA LEU A 103 -15.24 -4.25 -8.81
C LEU A 103 -16.36 -3.21 -8.68
N GLY A 104 -16.75 -2.57 -9.77
CA GLY A 104 -17.83 -1.56 -9.79
C GLY A 104 -17.45 -0.18 -9.23
N ARG A 105 -16.19 0.07 -8.88
CA ARG A 105 -15.70 1.36 -8.36
C ARG A 105 -14.67 1.97 -9.30
N ASP A 106 -15.07 3.00 -10.05
CA ASP A 106 -14.15 3.85 -10.80
C ASP A 106 -13.94 5.17 -10.06
N ILE A 107 -12.69 5.43 -9.66
CA ILE A 107 -12.30 6.62 -8.90
C ILE A 107 -11.45 7.57 -9.77
N GLY A 108 -11.22 7.27 -11.05
CA GLY A 108 -10.35 8.09 -11.90
C GLY A 108 -8.90 8.17 -11.37
N SER A 109 -8.51 7.21 -10.52
CA SER A 109 -7.23 7.19 -9.79
C SER A 109 -6.00 7.08 -10.71
N HIS A 110 -6.18 6.56 -11.92
CA HIS A 110 -5.13 6.50 -12.94
C HIS A 110 -4.77 7.87 -13.56
N CYS A 111 -5.63 8.88 -13.41
CA CYS A 111 -5.38 10.23 -13.92
C CYS A 111 -4.56 11.09 -12.94
N VAL A 112 -4.49 10.69 -11.67
CA VAL A 112 -3.73 11.42 -10.65
C VAL A 112 -2.26 11.03 -10.70
N ARG A 113 -1.41 12.02 -10.96
CA ARG A 113 0.05 11.91 -10.93
C ARG A 113 0.63 12.54 -9.66
N VAL A 114 1.86 12.16 -9.33
CA VAL A 114 2.61 12.67 -8.18
C VAL A 114 2.65 14.19 -8.16
N GLU A 115 2.76 14.85 -9.31
CA GLU A 115 2.80 16.31 -9.41
C GLU A 115 1.58 17.03 -8.79
N HIS A 116 0.42 16.36 -8.72
CA HIS A 116 -0.82 16.94 -8.23
C HIS A 116 -0.94 16.92 -6.70
N PHE A 117 -0.23 16.01 -6.02
CA PHE A 117 -0.38 15.83 -4.57
C PHE A 117 0.93 15.90 -3.78
N MET A 118 2.09 15.90 -4.44
CA MET A 118 3.38 16.05 -3.77
C MET A 118 3.49 17.35 -2.97
N ASN A 119 4.24 17.31 -1.88
CA ASN A 119 4.55 18.50 -1.13
C ASN A 119 5.68 19.27 -1.83
N ARG A 120 5.34 20.45 -2.37
CA ARG A 120 6.28 21.35 -3.08
C ARG A 120 7.08 22.25 -2.13
N ARG A 121 6.69 22.35 -0.85
CA ARG A 121 7.37 23.18 0.15
C ARG A 121 8.42 22.36 0.87
N ILE A 122 9.46 21.97 0.13
CA ILE A 122 10.63 21.27 0.69
C ILE A 122 11.73 22.28 1.01
N THR A 123 12.38 22.08 2.15
CA THR A 123 13.58 22.84 2.52
C THR A 123 14.82 22.10 2.03
N MET A 124 15.47 22.63 1.01
CA MET A 124 16.67 22.07 0.40
C MET A 124 17.92 22.67 1.03
N LEU A 125 18.96 21.87 1.19
CA LEU A 125 20.27 22.33 1.62
C LEU A 125 21.24 22.21 0.45
N ALA A 126 21.82 23.34 0.03
CA ALA A 126 22.76 23.35 -1.08
C ALA A 126 24.21 23.37 -0.57
N LYS A 127 25.15 22.77 -1.30
CA LYS A 127 26.57 22.71 -0.88
C LYS A 127 27.22 24.11 -0.80
N ASP A 128 26.80 25.01 -1.67
CA ASP A 128 27.22 26.41 -1.77
C ASP A 128 26.53 27.34 -0.76
N MET A 129 25.58 26.83 0.03
CA MET A 129 24.82 27.63 0.99
C MET A 129 25.70 28.06 2.18
N PRO A 130 25.65 29.33 2.62
CA PRO A 130 26.45 29.80 3.74
C PRO A 130 25.97 29.20 5.07
N LEU A 131 26.91 28.98 5.98
CA LEU A 131 26.66 28.30 7.26
C LEU A 131 25.55 28.97 8.10
N GLU A 132 25.51 30.30 8.13
CA GLU A 132 24.50 31.07 8.87
C GLU A 132 23.07 30.75 8.40
N GLU A 133 22.91 30.57 7.08
CA GLU A 133 21.61 30.26 6.49
C GLU A 133 21.21 28.81 6.77
N VAL A 134 22.18 27.88 6.76
CA VAL A 134 21.95 26.48 7.15
C VAL A 134 21.48 26.41 8.62
N VAL A 135 22.15 27.11 9.54
CA VAL A 135 21.74 27.17 10.95
C VAL A 135 20.33 27.76 11.08
N LYS A 136 20.02 28.81 10.31
CA LYS A 136 18.67 29.39 10.28
C LYS A 136 17.62 28.40 9.77
N VAL A 137 17.92 27.60 8.75
CA VAL A 137 17.00 26.57 8.23
C VAL A 137 16.79 25.47 9.27
N VAL A 138 17.85 24.96 9.90
CA VAL A 138 17.79 23.88 10.90
C VAL A 138 17.07 24.31 12.19
N THR A 139 17.15 25.60 12.54
CA THR A 139 16.45 26.16 13.71
C THR A 139 14.98 26.52 13.40
N SER A 140 14.67 26.93 12.17
CA SER A 140 13.29 27.28 11.75
C SER A 140 12.44 26.09 11.33
N THR A 141 13.05 24.98 10.91
CA THR A 141 12.35 23.78 10.46
C THR A 141 12.64 22.56 11.33
N ASP A 142 11.61 21.76 11.55
CA ASP A 142 11.69 20.51 12.31
C ASP A 142 11.37 19.31 11.40
N VAL A 143 12.15 19.17 10.33
CA VAL A 143 12.08 18.00 9.43
C VAL A 143 13.21 17.03 9.78
N ALA A 144 12.92 15.73 9.67
CA ALA A 144 13.87 14.68 10.02
C ALA A 144 15.06 14.60 9.04
N GLU A 145 14.78 14.86 7.76
CA GLU A 145 15.70 14.67 6.65
C GLU A 145 15.66 15.87 5.70
N TYR A 146 16.84 16.32 5.30
CA TYR A 146 17.01 17.40 4.35
C TYR A 146 17.61 16.87 3.05
N PRO A 147 17.00 17.16 1.88
CA PRO A 147 17.61 16.85 0.60
C PRO A 147 18.83 17.76 0.38
N LEU A 148 19.97 17.14 0.12
CA LEU A 148 21.22 17.80 -0.25
C LEU A 148 21.25 18.01 -1.75
N VAL A 149 21.39 19.27 -2.18
CA VAL A 149 21.50 19.66 -3.58
C VAL A 149 22.89 20.19 -3.93
N GLU A 150 23.27 20.09 -5.20
CA GLU A 150 24.61 20.50 -5.67
C GLU A 150 24.85 21.99 -5.51
N SER A 151 23.90 22.83 -5.96
CA SER A 151 23.95 24.28 -5.82
C SER A 151 22.54 24.85 -5.74
N THR A 152 22.41 26.04 -5.15
CA THR A 152 21.17 26.82 -5.10
C THR A 152 20.54 27.08 -6.47
N GLU A 153 21.34 27.26 -7.53
CA GLU A 153 20.85 27.51 -8.89
C GLU A 153 20.40 26.24 -9.61
N SER A 154 21.18 25.16 -9.46
CA SER A 154 20.98 23.91 -10.18
C SER A 154 19.88 23.05 -9.53
N GLN A 155 19.80 23.08 -8.19
CA GLN A 155 18.87 22.29 -7.37
C GLN A 155 18.90 20.78 -7.65
N ILE A 156 20.02 20.28 -8.19
CA ILE A 156 20.19 18.87 -8.52
C ILE A 156 20.37 18.08 -7.24
N LEU A 157 19.57 17.03 -7.04
CA LEU A 157 19.61 16.20 -5.84
C LEU A 157 20.85 15.30 -5.84
N VAL A 158 21.65 15.39 -4.78
CA VAL A 158 22.91 14.63 -4.61
C VAL A 158 22.78 13.59 -3.52
N GLY A 159 22.08 13.90 -2.43
CA GLY A 159 21.98 13.02 -1.27
C GLY A 159 20.95 13.50 -0.26
N ILE A 160 20.98 12.89 0.92
CA ILE A 160 20.12 13.21 2.07
C ILE A 160 21.02 13.42 3.28
N VAL A 161 20.69 14.43 4.08
CA VAL A 161 21.35 14.70 5.37
C VAL A 161 20.30 14.66 6.46
N ARG A 162 20.55 13.87 7.51
CA ARG A 162 19.64 13.79 8.66
C ARG A 162 19.89 14.96 9.60
N ARG A 163 18.81 15.54 10.12
CA ARG A 163 18.86 16.63 11.11
C ARG A 163 19.78 16.36 12.32
N PRO A 164 19.72 15.20 13.01
CA PRO A 164 20.58 14.97 14.17
C PRO A 164 22.08 14.97 13.83
N GLN A 165 22.44 14.42 12.66
CA GLN A 165 23.83 14.40 12.19
C GLN A 165 24.30 15.81 11.83
N LEU A 166 23.43 16.59 11.18
CA LEU A 166 23.73 17.97 10.83
C LEU A 166 23.88 18.87 12.07
N VAL A 167 22.98 18.74 13.06
CA VAL A 167 23.07 19.49 14.32
C VAL A 167 24.34 19.13 15.09
N GLN A 168 24.71 17.84 15.13
CA GLN A 168 25.95 17.41 15.75
C GLN A 168 27.18 17.99 15.03
N ALA A 169 27.18 17.98 13.69
CA ALA A 169 28.27 18.54 12.90
C ALA A 169 28.38 20.08 13.04
N LEU A 170 27.26 20.77 13.25
CA LEU A 170 27.22 22.21 13.52
C LEU A 170 27.72 22.58 14.92
N GLN A 171 27.61 21.68 15.90
CA GLN A 171 28.09 21.89 17.27
C GLN A 171 29.59 21.66 17.43
N VAL A 172 30.18 20.80 16.59
CA VAL A 172 31.62 20.56 16.56
C VAL A 172 32.25 21.70 15.76
N GLU A 173 32.83 22.70 16.44
CA GLU A 173 33.62 23.73 15.78
C GLU A 173 34.74 23.07 14.93
N PRO A 174 34.83 23.36 13.62
CA PRO A 174 35.91 22.82 12.81
C PRO A 174 37.23 23.48 13.18
N SER A 175 38.15 22.67 13.68
CA SER A 175 39.42 23.09 14.29
C SER A 175 40.50 23.59 13.31
N SER A 176 40.18 23.93 12.07
CA SER A 176 41.17 24.40 11.09
C SER A 176 40.55 25.26 10.00
N TRP A 177 40.48 26.57 10.22
CA TRP A 177 39.93 27.52 9.24
C TRP A 177 40.97 28.55 8.80
N ALA A 178 41.20 28.61 7.48
CA ALA A 178 42.01 29.65 6.85
C ALA A 178 41.20 30.97 6.75
N PRO A 179 41.77 32.13 7.09
CA PRO A 179 41.05 33.40 7.04
C PRO A 179 40.81 33.84 5.59
N GLY A 180 39.53 34.07 5.23
CA GLY A 180 39.14 34.70 3.95
C GLY A 180 38.24 33.87 3.03
N HIS A 181 37.84 32.64 3.41
CA HIS A 181 36.89 31.84 2.63
C HIS A 181 35.47 31.99 3.16
N GLN A 182 34.49 32.20 2.27
CA GLN A 182 33.08 32.25 2.62
C GLN A 182 32.63 30.81 2.95
N GLN A 183 32.40 30.55 4.23
CA GLN A 183 32.16 29.20 4.76
C GLN A 183 30.81 28.66 4.28
N GLY A 184 30.85 27.50 3.64
CA GLY A 184 29.67 26.85 3.05
C GLY A 184 29.36 25.50 3.70
N LEU A 185 28.18 24.96 3.41
CA LEU A 185 27.80 23.61 3.81
C LEU A 185 28.82 22.56 3.35
N GLN A 186 29.46 22.78 2.20
CA GLN A 186 30.55 21.94 1.67
C GLN A 186 31.68 21.67 2.69
N ASP A 187 31.99 22.63 3.56
CA ASP A 187 33.07 22.49 4.55
C ASP A 187 32.66 21.55 5.69
N ILE A 188 31.37 21.55 6.06
CA ILE A 188 30.80 20.62 7.05
C ILE A 188 30.75 19.20 6.49
N LEU A 189 30.40 19.07 5.22
CA LEU A 189 30.38 17.78 4.52
C LEU A 189 31.79 17.20 4.42
N ALA A 190 32.79 18.02 4.09
CA ALA A 190 34.20 17.63 4.10
C ALA A 190 34.70 17.29 5.52
N GLY A 191 34.15 17.96 6.54
CA GLY A 191 34.41 17.70 7.96
C GLY A 191 33.83 16.40 8.51
N GLY A 192 33.20 15.57 7.67
CA GLY A 192 32.76 14.22 8.05
C GLY A 192 31.28 14.10 8.41
N CYS A 193 30.43 15.06 8.02
CA CYS A 193 28.98 14.86 8.12
C CYS A 193 28.52 13.76 7.15
N PRO A 194 27.95 12.65 7.64
CA PRO A 194 27.55 11.55 6.78
C PRO A 194 26.39 11.99 5.86
N THR A 195 26.55 11.72 4.57
CA THR A 195 25.50 11.91 3.55
C THR A 195 24.98 10.56 3.13
N GLU A 196 23.66 10.40 3.15
CA GLU A 196 23.02 9.18 2.66
C GLU A 196 22.74 9.35 1.16
N PRO A 197 23.21 8.42 0.30
CA PRO A 197 22.91 8.49 -1.13
C PRO A 197 21.42 8.26 -1.35
N VAL A 198 20.84 8.97 -2.32
CA VAL A 198 19.43 8.78 -2.67
C VAL A 198 19.30 7.50 -3.48
N THR A 199 18.70 6.48 -2.86
CA THR A 199 18.55 5.15 -3.49
C THR A 199 17.38 5.07 -4.46
N LEU A 200 16.33 5.86 -4.23
CA LEU A 200 15.13 5.88 -5.07
C LEU A 200 14.50 7.28 -5.09
N THR A 201 14.07 7.71 -6.27
CA THR A 201 13.32 8.96 -6.49
C THR A 201 12.02 8.70 -7.23
N LEU A 202 11.03 9.57 -7.03
CA LEU A 202 9.81 9.60 -7.82
C LEU A 202 9.91 10.67 -8.90
N PHE A 203 9.17 10.47 -9.99
CA PHE A 203 9.00 11.48 -11.02
C PHE A 203 7.64 12.15 -10.88
N PRO A 204 7.50 13.45 -11.21
CA PRO A 204 6.22 14.16 -11.18
C PRO A 204 5.13 13.46 -12.00
N GLU A 205 5.53 12.79 -13.09
CA GLU A 205 4.66 12.10 -14.03
C GLU A 205 4.21 10.71 -13.54
N THR A 206 4.84 10.18 -12.49
CA THR A 206 4.49 8.87 -11.92
C THR A 206 3.06 8.87 -11.43
N SER A 207 2.31 7.80 -11.71
CA SER A 207 0.92 7.66 -11.27
C SER A 207 0.81 7.44 -9.76
N LEU A 208 -0.33 7.84 -9.17
CA LEU A 208 -0.63 7.59 -7.77
C LEU A 208 -0.54 6.09 -7.40
N HIS A 209 -1.02 5.20 -8.28
CA HIS A 209 -0.95 3.75 -8.08
C HIS A 209 0.47 3.22 -8.01
N GLN A 210 1.33 3.64 -8.93
CA GLN A 210 2.73 3.22 -8.92
C GLN A 210 3.46 3.74 -7.68
N ALA A 211 3.22 5.00 -7.30
CA ALA A 211 3.80 5.58 -6.09
C ALA A 211 3.31 4.84 -4.83
N HIS A 212 2.01 4.53 -4.72
CA HIS A 212 1.47 3.74 -3.62
C HIS A 212 2.09 2.33 -3.55
N ASN A 213 2.17 1.62 -4.68
CA ASN A 213 2.77 0.28 -4.73
C ASN A 213 4.24 0.30 -4.32
N LEU A 214 5.01 1.32 -4.72
CA LEU A 214 6.40 1.47 -4.29
C LEU A 214 6.50 1.66 -2.77
N PHE A 215 5.66 2.53 -2.19
CA PHE A 215 5.64 2.77 -0.75
C PHE A 215 5.24 1.51 0.04
N GLU A 216 4.26 0.76 -0.45
CA GLU A 216 3.75 -0.45 0.19
C GLU A 216 4.76 -1.61 0.10
N LEU A 217 5.29 -1.90 -1.10
CA LEU A 217 6.19 -3.04 -1.33
C LEU A 217 7.57 -2.85 -0.69
N LEU A 218 8.06 -1.62 -0.63
CA LEU A 218 9.37 -1.29 -0.06
C LEU A 218 9.28 -0.76 1.38
N ASN A 219 8.08 -0.67 1.96
CA ASN A 219 7.82 -0.14 3.29
C ASN A 219 8.45 1.25 3.54
N LEU A 220 8.33 2.15 2.55
CA LEU A 220 8.95 3.48 2.59
C LEU A 220 8.10 4.44 3.44
N GLN A 221 8.77 5.37 4.12
CA GLN A 221 8.11 6.43 4.90
C GLN A 221 7.91 7.71 4.10
N SER A 222 8.94 8.11 3.36
CA SER A 222 8.98 9.31 2.53
C SER A 222 9.90 9.10 1.34
N LEU A 223 9.69 9.89 0.29
CA LEU A 223 10.43 9.76 -0.95
C LEU A 223 10.48 11.11 -1.69
N PHE A 224 11.67 11.51 -2.13
CA PHE A 224 11.86 12.75 -2.87
C PHE A 224 11.42 12.62 -4.33
N VAL A 225 10.86 13.70 -4.85
CA VAL A 225 10.40 13.82 -6.23
C VAL A 225 11.40 14.65 -7.01
N THR A 226 11.90 14.09 -8.11
CA THR A 226 12.88 14.75 -8.97
C THR A 226 12.36 14.95 -10.39
N SER A 227 12.54 16.14 -10.96
CA SER A 227 12.30 16.42 -12.37
C SER A 227 13.58 16.87 -13.04
N ARG A 228 14.03 16.14 -14.08
CA ARG A 228 15.32 16.40 -14.75
C ARG A 228 16.50 16.50 -13.76
N GLY A 229 16.49 15.65 -12.73
CA GLY A 229 17.50 15.63 -11.66
C GLY A 229 17.32 16.68 -10.55
N ARG A 230 16.44 17.68 -10.74
CA ARG A 230 16.18 18.71 -9.73
C ARG A 230 15.23 18.21 -8.65
N ALA A 231 15.47 18.54 -7.39
CA ALA A 231 14.54 18.28 -6.30
C ALA A 231 13.32 19.21 -6.40
N VAL A 232 12.13 18.66 -6.66
CA VAL A 232 10.89 19.43 -6.88
C VAL A 232 9.91 19.28 -5.71
N GLY A 233 10.00 18.17 -4.97
CA GLY A 233 9.12 17.94 -3.83
C GLY A 233 9.46 16.68 -3.05
N CYS A 234 8.61 16.38 -2.08
CA CYS A 234 8.65 15.14 -1.32
C CYS A 234 7.22 14.57 -1.21
N VAL A 235 7.13 13.25 -1.18
CA VAL A 235 5.89 12.51 -0.93
C VAL A 235 6.10 11.69 0.34
N SER A 236 5.17 11.78 1.27
CA SER A 236 5.05 10.87 2.41
C SER A 236 3.68 10.20 2.41
N TRP A 237 3.46 9.31 3.37
CA TRP A 237 2.13 8.74 3.63
C TRP A 237 1.07 9.80 3.95
N VAL A 238 1.45 11.00 4.42
CA VAL A 238 0.51 12.08 4.70
C VAL A 238 -0.12 12.60 3.41
N GLU A 239 0.70 12.97 2.43
CA GLU A 239 0.23 13.43 1.13
C GLU A 239 -0.50 12.32 0.37
N MET A 240 0.02 11.09 0.43
CA MET A 240 -0.59 9.91 -0.20
C MET A 240 -2.02 9.67 0.32
N LYS A 241 -2.19 9.60 1.64
CA LYS A 241 -3.51 9.40 2.26
C LYS A 241 -4.47 10.55 1.95
N LYS A 242 -3.97 11.79 1.92
CA LYS A 242 -4.75 12.96 1.53
C LYS A 242 -5.23 12.88 0.09
N ALA A 243 -4.37 12.45 -0.84
CA ALA A 243 -4.73 12.24 -2.24
C ALA A 243 -5.82 11.17 -2.40
N ILE A 244 -5.66 10.03 -1.71
CA ILE A 244 -6.65 8.94 -1.73
C ILE A 244 -7.98 9.38 -1.10
N SER A 245 -7.93 10.16 -0.02
CA SER A 245 -9.11 10.72 0.63
C SER A 245 -9.88 11.67 -0.29
N ASN A 246 -9.18 12.59 -0.97
CA ASN A 246 -9.80 13.53 -1.91
C ASN A 246 -10.43 12.81 -3.10
N LEU A 247 -9.82 11.70 -3.55
CA LEU A 247 -10.36 10.85 -4.58
C LEU A 247 -11.63 10.11 -4.14
N THR A 248 -11.67 9.67 -2.88
CA THR A 248 -12.82 8.92 -2.34
C THR A 248 -13.98 9.85 -1.95
N ASN A 249 -13.65 11.05 -1.47
CA ASN A 249 -14.58 12.08 -1.04
C ASN A 249 -14.22 13.40 -1.75
N PRO A 250 -14.75 13.64 -2.96
CA PRO A 250 -14.49 14.90 -3.64
C PRO A 250 -15.03 16.06 -2.80
N PRO A 251 -14.28 17.17 -2.67
CA PRO A 251 -14.78 18.37 -2.01
C PRO A 251 -16.04 18.85 -2.74
N ALA A 252 -17.01 19.39 -1.98
CA ALA A 252 -18.21 19.97 -2.56
C ALA A 252 -17.83 21.02 -3.61
N PRO A 253 -18.51 21.07 -4.78
CA PRO A 253 -18.28 22.12 -5.76
C PRO A 253 -18.55 23.48 -5.10
N GLN A 254 -17.57 24.38 -5.18
CA GLN A 254 -17.70 25.78 -4.76
C GLN A 254 -18.56 26.56 -5.75
#